data_AF-A0A959EH50-F1
#
_entry.id   AF-A0A959EH50-F1
#
_cell.length_a   1.000
_cell.length_b   1.000
_cell.length_c   1.000
_cell.angle_alpha   90.00
_cell.angle_beta   90.00
_cell.angle_gamma   90.00
#
_symmetry.space_group_name_H-M   'P 1'
#
loop_
_entity.id
_entity.type
_entity.pdbx_description
1 polymer ?
#
loop_
_entity_poly.entity_id
_entity_poly.type
_entity_poly.pdbx_seq_one_letter_code
_entity_poly.pdbx_strand_id
1 'polypeptide(L)' 'MSRSRQLAAIMFTDIQGYTALMQQDELQAIQARNKHRRIFNSTTERYKGKVLQYYGDGTLSIFDSAIDA' A
#
# COMPACT_ATOMS: atom_id res chain seq x y z
N MET A 1 -8.14 25.27 11.01
CA MET A 1 -7.12 24.69 10.11
C MET A 1 -7.36 25.24 8.71
N SER A 2 -6.37 25.87 8.08
CA SER A 2 -6.53 26.32 6.69
C SER A 2 -6.69 25.09 5.79
N ARG A 3 -7.66 25.12 4.87
CA ARG A 3 -7.82 24.06 3.87
C ARG A 3 -6.73 24.24 2.82
N SER A 4 -5.73 23.37 2.85
CA SER A 4 -4.76 23.25 1.77
C SER A 4 -5.38 22.49 0.60
N ARG A 5 -5.28 23.03 -0.61
CA ARG A 5 -5.66 22.34 -1.85
C ARG A 5 -4.38 21.92 -2.54
N GLN A 6 -4.30 20.66 -2.94
CA GLN A 6 -3.18 20.13 -3.70
C GLN A 6 -3.71 19.19 -4.78
N LEU A 7 -3.01 19.16 -5.92
CA LEU A 7 -3.18 18.08 -6.89
C LEU A 7 -2.38 16.89 -6.36
N ALA A 8 -2.97 15.70 -6.34
CA ALA A 8 -2.33 14.51 -5.84
C ALA A 8 -2.81 13.28 -6.62
N ALA A 9 -1.92 12.32 -6.80
CA ALA A 9 -2.26 10.99 -7.28
C ALA A 9 -2.53 10.07 -6.10
N ILE A 10 -3.63 9.30 -6.19
CA ILE A 10 -4.04 8.36 -5.15
C ILE A 10 -3.95 6.95 -5.75
N MET A 11 -3.17 6.09 -5.10
CA MET A 11 -3.02 4.69 -5.50
C MET A 11 -3.62 3.76 -4.45
N PHE A 12 -4.45 2.82 -4.94
CA PHE A 12 -4.93 1.68 -4.17
C PHE A 12 -4.30 0.40 -4.71
N THR A 13 -3.79 -0.45 -3.82
CA THR A 13 -3.30 -1.77 -4.21
C THR A 13 -3.80 -2.84 -3.25
N ASP A 14 -3.86 -4.08 -3.72
CA ASP A 14 -4.32 -5.25 -2.98
C ASP A 14 -3.53 -6.50 -3.36
N ILE A 15 -3.44 -7.48 -2.46
CA ILE A 15 -2.70 -8.71 -2.72
C ILE A 15 -3.65 -9.75 -3.33
N GLN A 16 -3.54 -9.97 -4.63
CA GLN A 16 -4.34 -10.98 -5.32
C GLN A 16 -4.19 -12.36 -4.65
N GLY A 17 -5.33 -12.99 -4.35
CA GLY A 17 -5.37 -14.35 -3.79
C GLY A 17 -5.05 -14.43 -2.30
N TYR A 18 -4.82 -13.31 -1.62
CA TYR A 18 -4.52 -13.30 -0.19
C TYR A 18 -5.64 -13.90 0.66
N THR A 19 -6.92 -13.65 0.34
CA THR A 19 -8.03 -14.27 1.08
C THR A 19 -8.00 -15.79 1.00
N ALA A 20 -7.72 -16.36 -0.17
CA ALA A 20 -7.60 -17.81 -0.33
C ALA A 20 -6.38 -18.37 0.41
N LEU A 21 -5.25 -17.66 0.34
CA LEU A 21 -4.04 -18.02 1.07
C LEU A 21 -4.26 -17.99 2.59
N MET A 22 -4.92 -16.96 3.11
CA MET A 22 -5.28 -16.84 4.53
C MET A 22 -6.16 -18.02 5.00
N GLN A 23 -7.05 -18.51 4.15
CA GLN A 23 -7.90 -19.67 4.47
C GLN A 23 -7.12 -20.99 4.47
N GLN A 24 -6.11 -21.12 3.62
CA GLN A 24 -5.30 -22.34 3.49
C GLN A 24 -4.17 -22.41 4.52
N ASP A 25 -3.43 -21.31 4.69
CA ASP A 25 -2.31 -21.18 5.62
C ASP A 25 -2.18 -19.72 6.10
N GLU A 26 -2.68 -19.47 7.31
CA GLU A 26 -2.66 -18.16 7.94
C GLU A 26 -1.23 -17.64 8.19
N LEU A 27 -0.31 -18.51 8.61
CA LEU A 27 1.06 -18.10 8.91
C LEU A 27 1.78 -17.67 7.64
N GLN A 28 1.63 -18.44 6.56
CA GLN A 28 2.20 -18.11 5.27
C GLN A 28 1.62 -16.80 4.72
N ALA A 29 0.30 -16.59 4.85
CA ALA A 29 -0.35 -15.36 4.44
C ALA A 29 0.16 -14.14 5.22
N ILE A 30 0.28 -14.24 6.55
CA ILE A 30 0.82 -13.16 7.40
C ILE A 30 2.27 -12.83 6.99
N GLN A 31 3.09 -13.85 6.73
CA GLN A 31 4.47 -13.65 6.26
C GLN A 31 4.53 -12.96 4.89
N ALA A 32 3.68 -13.38 3.95
CA ALA A 32 3.57 -12.78 2.63
C ALA A 32 3.15 -11.31 2.73
N ARG A 33 2.12 -11.00 3.53
CA ARG A 33 1.69 -9.63 3.80
C ARG A 33 2.80 -8.79 4.42
N ASN A 34 3.50 -9.30 5.43
CA ASN A 34 4.58 -8.56 6.08
C ASN A 34 5.76 -8.29 5.13
N LYS A 35 6.07 -9.24 4.25
CA LYS A 35 7.06 -9.05 3.18
C LYS A 35 6.60 -7.99 2.18
N HIS A 36 5.34 -8.07 1.72
CA HIS A 36 4.74 -7.07 0.84
C HIS A 36 4.84 -5.68 1.45
N ARG A 37 4.40 -5.48 2.71
CA ARG A 37 4.45 -4.19 3.41
C ARG A 37 5.86 -3.60 3.49
N ARG A 38 6.88 -4.42 3.79
CA ARG A 38 8.27 -3.95 3.84
C ARG A 38 8.74 -3.42 2.48
N ILE A 39 8.53 -4.20 1.42
CA ILE A 39 8.94 -3.83 0.05
C ILE A 39 8.13 -2.62 -0.44
N PHE A 40 6.83 -2.62 -0.17
CA PHE A 40 5.92 -1.58 -0.61
C PHE A 40 6.24 -0.24 0.07
N ASN A 41 6.50 -0.24 1.38
CA ASN A 41 6.94 0.98 2.09
C ASN A 41 8.24 1.54 1.50
N SER A 42 9.27 0.70 1.32
CA SER A 42 10.55 1.19 0.80
C SER A 42 10.45 1.67 -0.64
N THR A 43 9.60 1.03 -1.45
CA THR A 43 9.38 1.43 -2.85
C THR A 43 8.58 2.73 -2.91
N THR A 44 7.52 2.85 -2.13
CA THR A 44 6.69 4.06 -2.06
C THR A 44 7.53 5.26 -1.64
N GLU A 45 8.35 5.11 -0.59
CA GLU A 45 9.26 6.17 -0.13
C GLU A 45 10.31 6.55 -1.19
N ARG A 46 10.86 5.55 -1.91
CA ARG A 46 11.80 5.79 -3.01
C ARG A 46 11.22 6.69 -4.11
N TYR A 47 9.93 6.57 -4.38
CA TYR A 47 9.21 7.41 -5.34
C TYR A 47 8.50 8.60 -4.70
N LYS A 48 8.93 9.04 -3.50
CA LYS A 48 8.38 10.21 -2.78
C LYS A 48 6.88 10.10 -2.49
N GLY A 49 6.33 8.90 -2.55
CA GLY A 49 4.97 8.62 -2.12
C GLY A 49 4.89 8.48 -0.61
N LYS A 50 3.67 8.51 -0.10
CA LYS A 50 3.37 8.25 1.30
C LYS A 50 2.25 7.23 1.41
N VAL A 51 2.51 6.14 2.13
CA VAL A 51 1.45 5.22 2.54
C VAL A 51 0.61 5.90 3.62
N LEU A 52 -0.67 6.10 3.34
CA LEU A 52 -1.61 6.71 4.27
C LEU A 52 -2.21 5.67 5.21
N GLN A 53 -2.60 4.51 4.65
CA GLN A 53 -3.26 3.48 5.43
C GLN A 53 -3.15 2.09 4.79
N TYR A 54 -3.14 1.07 5.63
CA TYR A 54 -3.32 -0.33 5.25
C TYR A 54 -4.72 -0.81 5.64
N TYR A 55 -5.37 -1.57 4.75
CA TYR A 55 -6.68 -2.19 4.97
C TYR A 55 -6.55 -3.70 4.81
N GLY A 56 -6.00 -4.37 5.83
CA GLY A 56 -5.65 -5.79 5.71
C GLY A 56 -4.45 -5.98 4.77
N ASP A 57 -4.69 -6.66 3.66
CA ASP A 57 -3.79 -6.81 2.50
C ASP A 57 -3.79 -5.60 1.55
N GLY A 58 -4.85 -4.79 1.58
CA GLY A 58 -4.97 -3.57 0.81
C GLY A 58 -4.12 -2.40 1.33
N THR A 59 -3.85 -1.44 0.46
CA THR A 59 -3.12 -0.19 0.75
C THR A 59 -3.74 1.02 0.08
N LEU A 60 -3.59 2.16 0.74
CA LEU A 60 -3.87 3.49 0.21
C LEU A 60 -2.60 4.35 0.33
N SER A 61 -2.13 4.87 -0.79
CA SER A 61 -0.96 5.73 -0.88
C SER A 61 -1.25 7.00 -1.68
N ILE A 62 -0.50 8.06 -1.39
CA ILE A 62 -0.59 9.36 -2.06
C ILE A 62 0.78 9.74 -2.63
N PHE A 63 0.77 10.36 -3.81
CA PHE A 63 1.95 10.88 -4.51
C PHE A 63 1.65 12.28 -5.02
N ASP A 64 2.69 13.09 -5.20
CA ASP A 64 2.58 14.44 -5.76
C ASP A 64 2.35 14.42 -7.29
N SER A 65 2.67 13.30 -7.94
CA SER A 65 2.55 13.10 -9.38
C SER A 65 2.09 11.68 -9.71
N ALA A 66 1.30 11.54 -10.78
CA ALA A 66 0.90 10.23 -11.30
C ALA A 66 2.05 9.45 -11.97
N ILE A 67 3.16 10.12 -12.28
CA ILE A 67 4.36 9.47 -12.85
C ILE A 67 5.18 8.78 -11.75
N ASP A 68 5.09 9.29 -10.52
CA ASP A 68 5.79 8.74 -9.35
C ASP A 68 4.99 7.60 -8.68
N ALA A 69 3.69 7.50 -8.96
CA ALA A 69 2.79 6.46 -8.45
C ALA A 69 2.92 5.15 -9.24
#